data_AF-A0ABD8AAV9-F1
#
_entry.id   AF-A0ABD8AAV9-F1
#
_cell.length_a   1.000
_cell.length_b   1.000
_cell.length_c   1.000
_cell.angle_alpha   90.00
_cell.angle_beta   90.00
_cell.angle_gamma   90.00
#
_symmetry.space_group_name_H-M   'P 1'
#
loop_
_entity.id
_entity.type
_entity.pdbx_description
1 polymer ?
#
loop_
_entity_poly.entity_id
_entity_poly.type
_entity_poly.pdbx_seq_one_letter_code
_entity_poly.pdbx_strand_id
1 'polypeptide(L)'
;MMKIAIEELAGCSGCTIAVLDLHEMLLDLVAEADIVYSPVIMDVKEPPEGIDIAFVTGAVRNVENRERLEKIRKRAKTLVALGTCACYGGISGLSMLNSNDDLFSCVYREVETTKPDGVIPTDVPPFLYRAFAVGDLVKVDYYVTGCPPKEAFLKQIIPAMVAGHTLELSRKSVCSECDRIMGPVENWTLSRRHEGVPDREHCLLGQGYLCLGSVTFGRCAASCPKNNIPCHGCNGPSLDILREPCRDIYGMMVARVSDLTDKPQKEVEKELYDVAHTMYAFTIGSLVMEDKETSKIRDLIKERSR
;
A
#
# COMPACT_ATOMS: atom_id res chain seq x y z
N MET A 1 -5.15 31.82 0.78
CA MET A 1 -4.19 30.75 1.13
C MET A 1 -4.91 29.43 0.95
N MET A 2 -4.26 28.43 0.35
CA MET A 2 -4.91 27.14 0.08
C MET A 2 -5.11 26.36 1.37
N LYS A 3 -6.30 25.80 1.60
CA LYS A 3 -6.62 25.05 2.82
C LYS A 3 -6.35 23.57 2.66
N ILE A 4 -5.46 23.03 3.48
CA ILE A 4 -5.04 21.63 3.49
C ILE A 4 -5.58 20.93 4.72
N ALA A 5 -6.10 19.72 4.54
CA ALA A 5 -6.42 18.80 5.63
C ALA A 5 -5.65 17.49 5.49
N ILE A 6 -5.27 16.90 6.62
CA ILE A 6 -4.71 15.55 6.70
C ILE A 6 -5.61 14.72 7.62
N GLU A 7 -6.24 13.69 7.07
CA GLU A 7 -7.12 12.75 7.80
C GLU A 7 -6.41 11.41 7.95
N GLU A 8 -6.39 10.86 9.17
CA GLU A 8 -5.84 9.52 9.44
C GLU A 8 -6.96 8.52 9.71
N LEU A 9 -6.96 7.42 8.97
CA LEU A 9 -7.88 6.29 9.16
C LEU A 9 -7.12 5.10 9.77
N ALA A 10 -7.42 3.86 9.36
CA ALA A 10 -6.67 2.69 9.82
C ALA A 10 -5.29 2.62 9.16
N GLY A 11 -4.29 3.22 9.80
CA GLY A 11 -2.90 3.24 9.37
C GLY A 11 -1.92 3.22 10.54
N CYS A 12 -0.65 3.49 10.26
CA CYS A 12 0.42 3.55 11.25
C CYS A 12 0.99 4.97 11.44
N SER A 13 0.28 5.99 10.96
CA SER A 13 0.71 7.40 10.86
C SER A 13 1.98 7.66 10.04
N GLY A 14 2.65 6.63 9.50
CA GLY A 14 3.90 6.77 8.75
C GLY A 14 3.81 7.66 7.51
N CYS A 15 2.63 7.82 6.90
CA CYS A 15 2.45 8.74 5.78
C CYS A 15 2.42 10.21 6.24
N THR A 16 1.83 10.49 7.41
CA THR A 16 1.88 11.82 8.04
C THR A 16 3.29 12.13 8.50
N ILE A 17 4.01 11.16 9.06
CA ILE A 17 5.44 11.33 9.38
C ILE A 17 6.25 11.62 8.11
N ALA A 18 5.97 10.94 6.98
CA ALA A 18 6.64 11.24 5.72
C ALA A 18 6.36 12.66 5.18
N VAL A 19 5.21 13.26 5.53
CA VAL A 19 4.93 14.69 5.27
C VAL A 19 5.73 15.59 6.22
N LEU A 20 5.91 15.20 7.48
CA LEU A 20 6.78 15.91 8.41
C LEU A 20 8.27 15.81 8.04
N ASP A 21 8.68 14.72 7.40
CA ASP A 21 10.02 14.50 6.85
C ASP A 21 10.32 15.41 5.64
N LEU A 22 9.38 16.26 5.21
CA LEU A 22 9.73 17.38 4.33
C LEU A 22 10.75 18.35 4.98
N HIS A 23 10.92 18.26 6.30
CA HIS A 23 11.89 19.00 7.10
C HIS A 23 11.73 20.52 6.90
N GLU A 24 12.77 21.22 6.45
CA GLU A 24 12.75 22.67 6.29
C GLU A 24 11.70 23.12 5.26
N MET A 25 11.47 22.31 4.22
CA MET A 25 10.47 22.60 3.19
C MET A 25 9.03 22.61 3.74
N LEU A 26 8.79 21.98 4.89
CA LEU A 26 7.50 22.07 5.56
C LEU A 26 7.20 23.52 5.96
N LEU A 27 8.21 24.30 6.36
CA LEU A 27 8.06 25.70 6.73
C LEU A 27 7.65 26.56 5.53
N ASP A 28 8.24 26.30 4.36
CA ASP A 28 7.88 26.95 3.11
C ASP A 28 6.43 26.60 2.72
N LEU A 29 6.04 25.33 2.86
CA LEU A 29 4.69 24.87 2.58
C LEU A 29 3.65 25.57 3.45
N VAL A 30 3.88 25.68 4.76
CA VAL A 30 2.92 26.35 5.67
C VAL A 30 2.92 27.88 5.53
N ALA A 31 3.91 28.46 4.85
CA ALA A 31 3.89 29.88 4.47
C ALA A 31 2.96 30.15 3.28
N GLU A 32 2.77 29.18 2.39
CA GLU A 32 1.96 29.30 1.17
C GLU A 32 0.56 28.65 1.28
N ALA A 33 0.42 27.67 2.17
CA ALA A 33 -0.81 26.91 2.42
C ALA A 33 -1.12 26.83 3.91
N ASP A 34 -2.40 26.84 4.25
CA ASP A 34 -2.89 26.75 5.62
C ASP A 34 -3.31 25.31 5.92
N ILE A 35 -2.62 24.64 6.84
CA ILE A 35 -3.08 23.35 7.34
C ILE A 35 -4.20 23.65 8.33
N VAL A 36 -5.43 23.34 7.95
CA VAL A 36 -6.63 23.65 8.74
C VAL A 36 -7.13 22.47 9.56
N TYR A 37 -6.61 21.27 9.28
CA TYR A 37 -6.98 20.04 9.99
C TYR A 37 -5.87 19.00 9.91
N SER A 38 -5.41 18.50 11.07
CA SER A 38 -4.57 17.31 11.17
C SER A 38 -4.57 16.81 12.63
N PRO A 39 -5.13 15.63 12.92
CA PRO A 39 -5.18 15.09 14.29
C PRO A 39 -3.81 14.98 14.98
N VAL A 40 -2.74 14.78 14.19
CA VAL A 40 -1.38 14.61 14.70
C VAL A 40 -0.69 15.94 15.00
N ILE A 41 -1.01 16.99 14.23
CA ILE A 41 -0.26 18.24 14.24
C ILE A 41 -0.98 19.35 15.02
N MET A 42 -2.30 19.27 15.19
CA MET A 42 -3.10 20.36 15.78
C MET A 42 -4.32 19.89 16.59
N ASP A 43 -4.86 20.82 17.37
CA ASP A 43 -5.99 20.58 18.26
C ASP A 43 -7.38 20.73 17.63
N VAL A 44 -7.47 21.05 16.34
CA VAL A 44 -8.76 21.09 15.62
C VAL A 44 -9.34 19.68 15.58
N LYS A 45 -10.48 19.46 16.23
CA LYS A 45 -11.07 18.12 16.38
C LYS A 45 -11.93 17.69 15.18
N GLU A 46 -12.55 18.65 14.51
CA GLU A 46 -13.43 18.42 13.36
C GLU A 46 -12.89 19.10 12.10
N PRO A 47 -12.86 18.41 10.93
CA PRO A 47 -12.35 18.99 9.71
C PRO A 47 -13.26 20.13 9.26
N PRO A 48 -12.78 21.35 8.99
CA PRO A 48 -13.65 22.47 8.63
C PRO A 48 -14.26 22.29 7.23
N GLU A 49 -15.25 23.11 6.90
CA GLU A 49 -15.75 23.20 5.52
C GLU A 49 -14.79 24.00 4.62
N GLY A 50 -14.92 23.79 3.31
CA GLY A 50 -14.17 24.55 2.31
C GLY A 50 -12.69 24.17 2.25
N ILE A 51 -12.36 22.90 2.48
CA ILE A 51 -11.00 22.37 2.31
C ILE A 51 -10.69 22.30 0.81
N ASP A 52 -9.54 22.81 0.40
CA ASP A 52 -9.11 22.75 -1.00
C ASP A 52 -8.53 21.37 -1.32
N ILE A 53 -7.60 20.88 -0.49
CA ILE A 53 -6.97 19.56 -0.64
C ILE A 53 -7.03 18.80 0.69
N ALA A 54 -7.59 17.60 0.66
CA ALA A 54 -7.55 16.65 1.78
C ALA A 54 -6.67 15.46 1.43
N PHE A 55 -5.58 15.26 2.18
CA PHE A 55 -4.80 14.05 2.17
C PHE A 55 -5.42 13.06 3.15
N VAL A 56 -5.88 11.92 2.65
CA VAL A 56 -6.40 10.83 3.49
C VAL A 56 -5.39 9.70 3.53
N THR A 57 -4.98 9.32 4.73
CA THR A 57 -4.05 8.23 4.98
C THR A 57 -4.75 7.06 5.67
N GLY A 58 -4.19 5.85 5.54
CA GLY A 58 -4.77 4.65 6.14
C GLY A 58 -5.92 4.04 5.33
N ALA A 59 -6.20 2.77 5.61
CA ALA A 59 -7.35 2.04 5.07
C ALA A 59 -8.62 2.36 5.87
N VAL A 60 -9.78 1.87 5.41
CA VAL A 60 -11.03 1.94 6.18
C VAL A 60 -11.26 0.58 6.84
N ARG A 61 -11.15 0.49 8.17
CA ARG A 61 -11.28 -0.79 8.90
C ARG A 61 -12.49 -0.85 9.84
N ASN A 62 -12.94 0.27 10.40
CA ASN A 62 -14.09 0.32 11.29
C ASN A 62 -15.14 1.36 10.84
N VAL A 63 -16.28 1.40 11.54
CA VAL A 63 -17.37 2.34 11.22
C VAL A 63 -16.93 3.79 11.33
N GLU A 64 -16.14 4.15 12.35
CA GLU A 64 -15.63 5.51 12.51
C GLU A 64 -14.77 5.92 11.31
N ASN A 65 -13.85 5.07 10.83
CA ASN A 65 -13.03 5.38 9.65
C ASN A 65 -13.90 5.70 8.43
N ARG A 66 -15.00 4.97 8.23
CA ARG A 66 -15.93 5.22 7.12
C ARG A 66 -16.62 6.56 7.28
N GLU A 67 -17.12 6.88 8.48
CA GLU A 67 -17.78 8.15 8.77
C GLU A 67 -16.83 9.35 8.60
N ARG A 68 -15.59 9.22 9.09
CA ARG A 68 -14.51 10.20 8.90
C ARG A 68 -14.20 10.41 7.42
N LEU A 69 -14.07 9.33 6.66
CA LEU A 69 -13.81 9.37 5.22
C LEU A 69 -14.94 10.09 4.45
N GLU A 70 -16.19 9.72 4.72
CA GLU A 70 -17.34 10.37 4.09
C GLU A 70 -17.43 11.86 4.46
N LYS A 71 -17.12 12.20 5.72
CA LYS A 71 -17.11 13.58 6.21
C LYS A 71 -16.04 14.41 5.51
N ILE A 72 -14.79 13.94 5.47
CA ILE A 72 -13.69 14.69 4.83
C ILE A 72 -13.93 14.82 3.32
N ARG A 73 -14.45 13.77 2.66
CA ARG A 73 -14.79 13.83 1.23
C ARG A 73 -15.85 14.89 0.92
N LYS A 74 -16.88 15.02 1.77
CA LYS A 74 -17.93 16.06 1.61
C LYS A 74 -17.40 17.48 1.79
N ARG A 75 -16.34 17.66 2.60
CA ARG A 75 -15.78 18.97 2.96
C ARG A 75 -14.62 19.41 2.07
N ALA A 76 -14.01 18.48 1.32
CA ALA A 76 -12.85 18.73 0.46
C ALA A 76 -13.22 18.83 -1.03
N LYS A 77 -12.63 19.80 -1.74
CA LYS A 77 -12.70 19.90 -3.20
C LYS A 77 -11.89 18.79 -3.87
N THR A 78 -10.66 18.57 -3.43
CA THR A 78 -9.77 17.51 -3.91
C THR A 78 -9.44 16.55 -2.77
N LEU A 79 -9.65 15.25 -2.98
CA LEU A 79 -9.22 14.20 -2.06
C LEU A 79 -8.09 13.39 -2.67
N VAL A 80 -7.01 13.28 -1.91
CA VAL A 80 -5.79 12.57 -2.27
C VAL A 80 -5.66 11.35 -1.35
N ALA A 81 -5.69 10.15 -1.90
CA ALA A 81 -5.30 8.95 -1.15
C ALA A 81 -3.78 8.95 -1.00
N LEU A 82 -3.30 9.21 0.22
CA LEU A 82 -1.88 9.33 0.54
C LEU A 82 -1.41 8.06 1.25
N GLY A 83 -0.57 7.31 0.55
CA GLY A 83 0.04 6.08 1.02
C GLY A 83 -0.72 4.82 0.59
N THR A 84 -0.01 3.70 0.62
CA THR A 84 -0.49 2.41 0.12
C THR A 84 -1.69 1.87 0.90
N CYS A 85 -1.82 2.15 2.20
CA CYS A 85 -3.02 1.79 2.95
C CYS A 85 -4.27 2.49 2.41
N ALA A 86 -4.19 3.79 2.10
CA ALA A 86 -5.30 4.52 1.52
C ALA A 86 -5.56 4.11 0.06
N CYS A 87 -4.50 3.89 -0.71
CA CYS A 87 -4.60 3.53 -2.12
C CYS A 87 -5.13 2.11 -2.35
N TYR A 88 -4.69 1.14 -1.55
CA TYR A 88 -4.90 -0.29 -1.82
C TYR A 88 -5.21 -1.16 -0.58
N GLY A 89 -5.52 -0.55 0.57
CA GLY A 89 -5.77 -1.24 1.83
C GLY A 89 -4.50 -1.57 2.64
N GLY A 90 -3.34 -1.68 1.98
CA GLY A 90 -2.04 -1.84 2.64
C GLY A 90 -1.95 -3.08 3.52
N ILE A 91 -1.06 -3.03 4.51
CA ILE A 91 -0.83 -4.17 5.42
C ILE A 91 -2.06 -4.52 6.25
N SER A 92 -2.92 -3.55 6.54
CA SER A 92 -4.20 -3.75 7.23
C SER A 92 -5.14 -4.67 6.45
N GLY A 93 -5.00 -4.74 5.12
CA GLY A 93 -5.74 -5.68 4.28
C GLY A 93 -5.48 -7.15 4.62
N LEU A 94 -4.31 -7.50 5.18
CA LEU A 94 -4.00 -8.87 5.59
C LEU A 94 -4.96 -9.39 6.68
N SER A 95 -5.66 -8.51 7.39
CA SER A 95 -6.71 -8.92 8.32
C SER A 95 -7.78 -9.78 7.64
N MET A 96 -8.00 -9.62 6.34
CA MET A 96 -9.02 -10.32 5.56
C MET A 96 -8.72 -11.81 5.33
N LEU A 97 -7.50 -12.27 5.65
CA LEU A 97 -7.16 -13.69 5.67
C LEU A 97 -7.87 -14.44 6.81
N ASN A 98 -8.44 -13.72 7.77
CA ASN A 98 -9.15 -14.24 8.93
C ASN A 98 -10.50 -13.54 9.07
N SER A 99 -11.43 -14.14 9.82
CA SER A 99 -12.70 -13.50 10.16
C SER A 99 -12.46 -12.45 11.24
N ASN A 100 -13.40 -11.51 11.41
CA ASN A 100 -13.32 -10.61 12.56
C ASN A 100 -13.31 -11.41 13.88
N ASP A 101 -14.14 -12.45 13.99
CA ASP A 101 -14.20 -13.29 15.18
C ASP A 101 -12.85 -13.96 15.49
N ASP A 102 -12.14 -14.48 14.49
CA ASP A 102 -10.81 -15.07 14.67
C ASP A 102 -9.81 -14.01 15.17
N LEU A 103 -9.81 -12.82 14.56
CA LEU A 103 -8.90 -11.73 14.93
C LEU A 103 -9.14 -11.27 16.38
N PHE A 104 -10.41 -11.07 16.76
CA PHE A 104 -10.77 -10.66 18.11
C PHE A 104 -10.51 -11.77 19.13
N SER A 105 -10.80 -13.03 18.80
CA SER A 105 -10.49 -14.17 19.67
C SER A 105 -8.98 -14.29 19.90
N CYS A 106 -8.18 -14.17 18.83
CA CYS A 106 -6.74 -14.18 18.91
C CYS A 106 -6.24 -13.11 19.90
N VAL A 107 -6.56 -11.84 19.66
CA VAL A 107 -6.02 -10.69 20.42
C VAL A 107 -6.53 -10.61 21.86
N TYR A 108 -7.81 -10.92 22.09
CA TYR A 108 -8.47 -10.69 23.38
C TYR A 108 -8.75 -11.94 24.21
N ARG A 109 -8.40 -13.15 23.72
CA ARG A 109 -8.63 -14.41 24.45
C ARG A 109 -7.46 -15.39 24.38
N GLU A 110 -6.84 -15.54 23.22
CA GLU A 110 -5.91 -16.66 22.96
C GLU A 110 -4.43 -16.32 23.16
N VAL A 111 -4.06 -15.04 23.14
CA VAL A 111 -2.68 -14.64 23.46
C VAL A 111 -2.37 -15.01 24.92
N GLU A 112 -1.21 -15.63 25.17
CA GLU A 112 -0.81 -16.18 26.47
C GLU A 112 -0.85 -15.17 27.63
N THR A 113 -0.63 -13.89 27.33
CA THR A 113 -0.66 -12.80 28.31
C THR A 113 -2.07 -12.29 28.61
N THR A 114 -3.10 -12.83 27.96
CA THR A 114 -4.48 -12.43 28.15
C THR A 114 -5.01 -12.96 29.47
N LYS A 115 -5.82 -12.16 30.17
CA LYS A 115 -6.48 -12.62 31.38
C LYS A 115 -7.44 -13.79 31.08
N PRO A 116 -7.64 -14.73 32.01
CA PRO A 116 -8.54 -15.87 31.83
C PRO A 116 -9.98 -15.50 31.47
N ASP A 117 -10.42 -14.28 31.79
CA ASP A 117 -11.74 -13.72 31.53
C ASP A 117 -11.82 -12.84 30.27
N GLY A 118 -10.84 -12.95 29.35
CA GLY A 118 -10.68 -12.16 28.13
C GLY A 118 -11.97 -11.56 27.54
N VAL A 119 -12.13 -10.24 27.72
CA VAL A 119 -13.31 -9.48 27.27
C VAL A 119 -12.98 -8.72 25.99
N ILE A 120 -13.79 -8.93 24.95
CA ILE A 120 -13.74 -8.14 23.71
C ILE A 120 -14.44 -6.79 23.98
N PRO A 121 -13.77 -5.64 23.75
CA PRO A 121 -14.38 -4.33 23.96
C PRO A 121 -15.62 -4.10 23.07
N THR A 122 -16.70 -3.61 23.66
CA THR A 122 -17.96 -3.30 22.96
C THR A 122 -18.23 -1.81 22.80
N ASP A 123 -17.65 -0.96 23.66
CA ASP A 123 -17.84 0.50 23.64
C ASP A 123 -16.87 1.22 22.68
N VAL A 124 -16.53 0.56 21.57
CA VAL A 124 -15.61 1.06 20.54
C VAL A 124 -16.24 0.89 19.15
N PRO A 125 -15.83 1.69 18.14
CA PRO A 125 -16.39 1.57 16.80
C PRO A 125 -16.24 0.14 16.25
N PRO A 126 -17.33 -0.50 15.79
CA PRO A 126 -17.26 -1.86 15.32
C PRO A 126 -16.44 -1.96 14.04
N PHE A 127 -15.71 -3.06 13.90
CA PHE A 127 -14.99 -3.37 12.67
C PHE A 127 -15.97 -3.61 11.52
N LEU A 128 -15.60 -3.17 10.33
CA LEU A 128 -16.27 -3.58 9.10
C LEU A 128 -15.94 -5.05 8.82
N TYR A 129 -16.71 -5.73 7.99
CA TYR A 129 -16.42 -7.12 7.62
C TYR A 129 -15.06 -7.29 6.90
N ARG A 130 -14.54 -6.21 6.29
CA ARG A 130 -13.21 -6.18 5.64
C ARG A 130 -12.55 -4.82 5.72
N ALA A 131 -11.24 -4.79 5.49
CA ALA A 131 -10.55 -3.54 5.19
C ALA A 131 -10.88 -3.10 3.75
N PHE A 132 -11.04 -1.80 3.55
CA PHE A 132 -11.23 -1.20 2.23
C PHE A 132 -10.12 -0.20 1.93
N ALA A 133 -9.75 -0.10 0.64
CA ALA A 133 -9.07 1.08 0.15
C ALA A 133 -10.03 2.27 0.17
N VAL A 134 -9.50 3.49 0.26
CA VAL A 134 -10.33 4.72 0.30
C VAL A 134 -11.15 4.87 -0.99
N GLY A 135 -10.56 4.53 -2.13
CA GLY A 135 -11.21 4.57 -3.45
C GLY A 135 -12.35 3.57 -3.63
N ASP A 136 -12.47 2.57 -2.77
CA ASP A 136 -13.55 1.59 -2.84
C ASP A 136 -14.87 2.16 -2.28
N LEU A 137 -14.79 3.22 -1.45
CA LEU A 137 -15.94 3.79 -0.74
C LEU A 137 -16.29 5.20 -1.20
N VAL A 138 -15.31 5.98 -1.66
CA VAL A 138 -15.54 7.35 -2.14
C VAL A 138 -14.72 7.67 -3.38
N LYS A 139 -15.14 8.68 -4.14
CA LYS A 139 -14.34 9.20 -5.26
C LYS A 139 -13.05 9.85 -4.74
N VAL A 140 -11.92 9.33 -5.19
CA VAL A 140 -10.57 9.87 -5.01
C VAL A 140 -10.15 10.61 -6.27
N ASP A 141 -9.53 11.78 -6.11
CA ASP A 141 -9.06 12.58 -7.25
C ASP A 141 -7.61 12.22 -7.64
N TYR A 142 -6.75 11.96 -6.65
CA TYR A 142 -5.36 11.54 -6.87
C TYR A 142 -4.91 10.45 -5.91
N TYR A 143 -4.02 9.58 -6.40
CA TYR A 143 -3.40 8.50 -5.61
C TYR A 143 -1.90 8.73 -5.52
N VAL A 144 -1.38 8.80 -4.29
CA VAL A 144 0.05 8.94 -3.99
C VAL A 144 0.48 7.68 -3.27
N THR A 145 1.07 6.75 -4.01
CA THR A 145 1.43 5.42 -3.50
C THR A 145 2.73 5.42 -2.68
N GLY A 146 2.87 4.42 -1.80
CA GLY A 146 4.08 4.17 -1.00
C GLY A 146 3.76 3.84 0.46
N CYS A 147 4.59 3.04 1.12
CA CYS A 147 4.37 2.62 2.51
C CYS A 147 5.59 2.93 3.42
N PRO A 148 5.82 4.21 3.78
CA PRO A 148 5.15 5.41 3.26
C PRO A 148 5.75 5.86 1.91
N PRO A 149 5.12 6.83 1.20
CA PRO A 149 5.74 7.48 0.05
C PRO A 149 7.07 8.12 0.45
N LYS A 150 8.09 8.04 -0.41
CA LYS A 150 9.42 8.57 -0.09
C LYS A 150 9.41 10.10 -0.05
N GLU A 151 10.13 10.66 0.92
CA GLU A 151 10.34 12.11 1.09
C GLU A 151 10.70 12.81 -0.23
N ALA A 152 11.71 12.33 -0.95
CA ALA A 152 12.14 12.92 -2.22
C ALA A 152 11.02 12.98 -3.28
N PHE A 153 10.08 12.03 -3.23
CA PHE A 153 8.90 12.03 -4.08
C PHE A 153 7.87 13.06 -3.55
N LEU A 154 7.58 13.07 -2.24
CA LEU A 154 6.66 14.03 -1.63
C LEU A 154 7.09 15.50 -1.80
N LYS A 155 8.40 15.79 -1.69
CA LYS A 155 9.02 17.12 -1.95
C LYS A 155 8.75 17.64 -3.36
N GLN A 156 8.49 16.76 -4.32
CA GLN A 156 8.12 17.17 -5.68
C GLN A 156 6.61 17.38 -5.81
N ILE A 157 5.80 16.48 -5.26
CA ILE A 157 4.35 16.45 -5.56
C ILE A 157 3.59 17.47 -4.73
N ILE A 158 3.84 17.57 -3.42
CA ILE A 158 3.02 18.38 -2.52
C ILE A 158 3.07 19.87 -2.93
N PRO A 159 4.25 20.49 -3.16
CA PRO A 159 4.31 21.87 -3.66
C PRO A 159 3.63 22.05 -5.01
N ALA A 160 3.76 21.09 -5.94
CA ALA A 160 3.11 21.16 -7.24
C ALA A 160 1.58 21.09 -7.12
N MET A 161 1.05 20.23 -6.24
CA MET A 161 -0.39 20.16 -5.95
C MET A 161 -0.89 21.47 -5.35
N VAL A 162 -0.10 22.10 -4.47
CA VAL A 162 -0.39 23.40 -3.86
C VAL A 162 -0.44 24.52 -4.88
N ALA A 163 0.51 24.53 -5.81
CA ALA A 163 0.56 25.50 -6.90
C ALA A 163 -0.48 25.23 -8.01
N GLY A 164 -1.21 24.11 -7.95
CA GLY A 164 -2.15 23.70 -9.01
C GLY A 164 -1.46 23.25 -10.31
N HIS A 165 -0.20 22.81 -10.22
CA HIS A 165 0.59 22.35 -11.36
C HIS A 165 0.47 20.82 -11.55
N THR A 166 0.35 20.40 -12.80
CA THR A 166 0.40 18.98 -13.16
C THR A 166 1.85 18.55 -13.39
N LEU A 167 2.29 17.49 -12.72
CA LEU A 167 3.61 16.90 -12.92
C LEU A 167 3.54 15.66 -13.82
N GLU A 168 4.44 15.58 -14.80
CA GLU A 168 4.69 14.33 -15.50
C GLU A 168 5.57 13.42 -14.66
N LEU A 169 4.93 12.47 -13.98
CA LEU A 169 5.62 11.51 -13.13
C LEU A 169 5.97 10.23 -13.90
N SER A 170 7.13 9.64 -13.57
CA SER A 170 7.53 8.33 -14.10
C SER A 170 6.42 7.29 -13.88
N ARG A 171 6.17 6.50 -14.93
CA ARG A 171 5.19 5.41 -14.96
C ARG A 171 5.85 4.02 -14.95
N LYS A 172 7.17 3.99 -14.76
CA LYS A 172 7.99 2.78 -14.82
C LYS A 172 7.90 2.00 -13.50
N SER A 173 8.25 0.72 -13.55
CA SER A 173 8.36 -0.13 -12.37
C SER A 173 9.63 0.17 -11.57
N VAL A 174 9.74 -0.42 -10.37
CA VAL A 174 10.93 -0.31 -9.51
C VAL A 174 12.22 -0.74 -10.23
N CYS A 175 12.13 -1.69 -11.17
CA CYS A 175 13.28 -2.12 -11.97
C CYS A 175 13.98 -0.98 -12.71
N SER A 176 13.27 0.08 -13.08
CA SER A 176 13.88 1.23 -13.77
C SER A 176 14.77 2.10 -12.87
N GLU A 177 14.68 1.94 -11.56
CA GLU A 177 15.46 2.66 -10.54
C GLU A 177 16.48 1.74 -9.85
N CYS A 178 16.44 0.44 -10.18
CA CYS A 178 17.29 -0.61 -9.65
C CYS A 178 18.63 -0.61 -10.42
N ASP A 179 19.73 -0.69 -9.68
CA ASP A 179 21.10 -0.69 -10.20
C ASP A 179 21.67 -2.09 -10.46
N ARG A 180 20.92 -3.13 -10.12
CA ARG A 180 21.29 -4.54 -10.36
C ARG A 180 21.22 -4.90 -11.83
N ILE A 181 22.16 -5.73 -12.25
CA ILE A 181 22.30 -6.19 -13.63
C ILE A 181 21.52 -7.50 -13.81
N MET A 182 20.87 -7.65 -14.96
CA MET A 182 20.30 -8.95 -15.34
C MET A 182 21.39 -9.84 -15.91
N GLY A 183 21.71 -10.93 -15.21
CA GLY A 183 22.61 -11.98 -15.70
C GLY A 183 21.83 -13.17 -16.30
N PRO A 184 22.55 -14.20 -16.81
CA PRO A 184 21.91 -15.47 -17.18
C PRO A 184 21.26 -16.11 -15.96
N VAL A 185 20.09 -16.71 -16.15
CA VAL A 185 19.34 -17.39 -15.08
C VAL A 185 19.31 -18.89 -15.39
N GLU A 186 20.08 -19.66 -14.63
CA GLU A 186 20.14 -21.12 -14.76
C GLU A 186 19.59 -21.79 -13.49
N ASN A 187 18.86 -22.90 -13.65
CA ASN A 187 18.35 -23.72 -12.53
C ASN A 187 17.57 -22.94 -11.46
N TRP A 188 16.74 -21.98 -11.87
CA TRP A 188 15.98 -21.15 -10.94
C TRP A 188 15.07 -21.97 -10.01
N THR A 189 15.17 -21.70 -8.72
CA THR A 189 14.26 -22.21 -7.68
C THR A 189 13.98 -21.09 -6.70
N LEU A 190 12.81 -21.10 -6.06
CA LEU A 190 12.47 -20.09 -5.08
C LEU A 190 13.30 -20.28 -3.80
N SER A 191 14.15 -19.31 -3.48
CA SER A 191 14.85 -19.23 -2.20
C SER A 191 14.10 -18.36 -1.20
N ARG A 192 14.05 -18.80 0.06
CA ARG A 192 13.52 -17.99 1.16
C ARG A 192 14.51 -16.89 1.51
N ARG A 193 14.00 -15.77 2.07
CA ARG A 193 14.84 -14.60 2.39
C ARG A 193 15.99 -14.88 3.37
N HIS A 194 15.86 -15.90 4.20
CA HIS A 194 16.89 -16.28 5.18
C HIS A 194 17.89 -17.30 4.61
N GLU A 195 17.64 -17.83 3.41
CA GLU A 195 18.50 -18.82 2.77
C GLU A 195 19.59 -18.10 1.98
N GLY A 196 20.82 -18.25 2.46
CA GLY A 196 22.00 -17.65 1.82
C GLY A 196 22.06 -16.13 1.90
N VAL A 197 23.07 -15.57 1.25
CA VAL A 197 23.24 -14.12 1.10
C VAL A 197 23.21 -13.82 -0.39
N PRO A 198 22.22 -13.04 -0.88
CA PRO A 198 22.17 -12.69 -2.29
C PRO A 198 23.41 -11.93 -2.72
N ASP A 199 23.90 -12.22 -3.92
CA ASP A 199 24.89 -11.39 -4.58
C ASP A 199 24.32 -9.98 -4.80
N ARG A 200 25.16 -8.94 -4.68
CA ARG A 200 24.71 -7.54 -4.76
C ARG A 200 24.61 -7.03 -6.21
N GLU A 201 25.35 -7.63 -7.13
CA GLU A 201 25.45 -7.15 -8.51
C GLU A 201 24.26 -7.62 -9.35
N HIS A 202 23.88 -8.90 -9.23
CA HIS A 202 22.88 -9.51 -10.09
C HIS A 202 21.44 -9.29 -9.57
N CYS A 203 20.47 -9.37 -10.48
CA CYS A 203 19.05 -9.28 -10.17
C CYS A 203 18.61 -10.33 -9.12
N LEU A 204 18.00 -9.87 -8.01
CA LEU A 204 17.51 -10.74 -6.94
C LEU A 204 16.46 -11.76 -7.42
N LEU A 205 15.59 -11.35 -8.35
CA LEU A 205 14.61 -12.28 -8.94
C LEU A 205 15.31 -13.37 -9.74
N GLY A 206 16.34 -13.03 -10.52
CA GLY A 206 17.14 -14.01 -11.27
C GLY A 206 17.91 -14.97 -10.37
N GLN A 207 18.29 -14.53 -9.17
CA GLN A 207 18.95 -15.35 -8.16
C GLN A 207 18.01 -16.31 -7.39
N GLY A 208 16.70 -16.29 -7.66
CA GLY A 208 15.73 -17.14 -6.96
C GLY A 208 14.99 -16.47 -5.80
N TYR A 209 15.29 -15.21 -5.47
CA TYR A 209 14.58 -14.51 -4.40
C TYR A 209 13.32 -13.80 -4.92
N LEU A 210 12.19 -13.98 -4.22
CA LEU A 210 10.93 -13.32 -4.57
C LEU A 210 11.04 -11.79 -4.47
N CYS A 211 11.29 -11.13 -5.59
CA CYS A 211 11.41 -9.69 -5.72
C CYS A 211 10.28 -9.16 -6.61
N LEU A 212 9.37 -8.37 -6.03
CA LEU A 212 8.19 -7.83 -6.71
C LEU A 212 8.49 -6.58 -7.56
N GLY A 213 9.76 -6.20 -7.72
CA GLY A 213 10.14 -4.92 -8.32
C GLY A 213 9.66 -4.75 -9.77
N SER A 214 9.50 -5.85 -10.51
CA SER A 214 9.05 -5.86 -11.91
C SER A 214 7.54 -5.68 -12.07
N VAL A 215 6.77 -5.89 -11.00
CA VAL A 215 5.30 -5.77 -10.93
C VAL A 215 4.85 -4.66 -9.98
N THR A 216 5.79 -3.84 -9.50
CA THR A 216 5.56 -2.77 -8.53
C THR A 216 5.88 -1.43 -9.15
N PHE A 217 5.07 -0.42 -8.85
CA PHE A 217 5.30 0.94 -9.30
C PHE A 217 6.59 1.56 -8.71
N GLY A 218 7.38 2.25 -9.54
CA GLY A 218 8.61 2.93 -9.11
C GLY A 218 8.35 4.18 -8.25
N ARG A 219 9.35 5.06 -8.07
CA ARG A 219 9.39 6.28 -7.22
C ARG A 219 9.88 6.06 -5.79
N CYS A 220 10.48 4.89 -5.52
CA CYS A 220 11.09 4.58 -4.23
C CYS A 220 12.62 4.49 -4.30
N ALA A 221 13.19 4.87 -5.45
CA ALA A 221 14.61 4.79 -5.79
C ALA A 221 15.19 3.37 -5.68
N ALA A 222 14.35 2.34 -5.80
CA ALA A 222 14.68 0.94 -5.54
C ALA A 222 15.48 0.74 -4.23
N SER A 223 15.04 1.41 -3.15
CA SER A 223 15.75 1.41 -1.86
C SER A 223 15.99 0.01 -1.29
N CYS A 224 15.03 -0.94 -1.41
CA CYS A 224 15.23 -2.30 -0.90
C CYS A 224 16.30 -3.07 -1.71
N PRO A 225 16.20 -3.19 -3.06
CA PRO A 225 17.23 -3.89 -3.84
C PRO A 225 18.65 -3.34 -3.67
N LYS A 226 18.80 -2.00 -3.52
CA LYS A 226 20.10 -1.35 -3.24
C LYS A 226 20.71 -1.79 -1.90
N ASN A 227 19.85 -2.10 -0.93
CA ASN A 227 20.24 -2.64 0.38
C ASN A 227 20.25 -4.17 0.43
N ASN A 228 20.31 -4.85 -0.72
CA ASN A 228 20.36 -6.31 -0.82
C ASN A 228 19.11 -7.04 -0.30
N ILE A 229 17.95 -6.38 -0.35
CA ILE A 229 16.67 -6.95 0.06
C ILE A 229 15.69 -6.94 -1.13
N PRO A 230 14.97 -8.04 -1.40
CA PRO A 230 13.96 -8.07 -2.47
C PRO A 230 12.88 -7.00 -2.28
N CYS A 231 12.39 -6.43 -3.38
CA CYS A 231 11.27 -5.50 -3.32
C CYS A 231 10.01 -6.22 -2.82
N HIS A 232 9.34 -5.64 -1.82
CA HIS A 232 8.13 -6.19 -1.21
C HIS A 232 6.82 -5.70 -1.85
N GLY A 233 6.87 -4.90 -2.91
CA GLY A 233 5.67 -4.40 -3.55
C GLY A 233 4.89 -3.33 -2.79
N CYS A 234 5.53 -2.68 -1.80
CA CYS A 234 4.84 -1.75 -0.91
C CYS A 234 4.34 -0.46 -1.59
N ASN A 235 4.74 -0.21 -2.84
CA ASN A 235 4.28 0.94 -3.63
C ASN A 235 3.05 0.62 -4.50
N GLY A 236 2.52 -0.60 -4.38
CA GLY A 236 1.38 -1.05 -5.17
C GLY A 236 1.75 -1.53 -6.58
N PRO A 237 0.75 -2.04 -7.32
CA PRO A 237 0.93 -2.67 -8.62
C PRO A 237 1.47 -1.70 -9.68
N SER A 238 2.23 -2.23 -10.63
CA SER A 238 2.66 -1.50 -11.82
C SER A 238 1.47 -1.10 -12.70
N LEU A 239 1.68 -0.11 -13.56
CA LEU A 239 0.60 0.51 -14.33
C LEU A 239 -0.07 -0.44 -15.33
N ASP A 240 0.70 -1.39 -15.88
CA ASP A 240 0.18 -2.45 -16.76
C ASP A 240 -0.72 -3.43 -16.02
N ILE A 241 -0.44 -3.73 -14.74
CA ILE A 241 -1.35 -4.47 -13.89
C ILE A 241 -2.59 -3.64 -13.62
N LEU A 242 -2.46 -2.37 -13.22
CA LEU A 242 -3.63 -1.53 -12.90
C LEU A 242 -4.61 -1.36 -14.07
N ARG A 243 -4.09 -1.20 -15.30
CA ARG A 243 -4.92 -0.92 -16.48
C ARG A 243 -5.64 -2.13 -17.06
N GLU A 244 -5.06 -3.32 -16.92
CA GLU A 244 -5.57 -4.51 -17.58
C GLU A 244 -6.35 -5.41 -16.61
N PRO A 245 -7.64 -5.70 -16.86
CA PRO A 245 -8.44 -6.59 -16.00
C PRO A 245 -7.91 -8.02 -15.90
N CYS A 246 -7.22 -8.50 -16.94
CA CYS A 246 -6.66 -9.84 -17.04
C CYS A 246 -5.23 -9.96 -16.48
N ARG A 247 -4.69 -8.91 -15.86
CA ARG A 247 -3.35 -8.92 -15.25
C ARG A 247 -3.45 -8.65 -13.76
N ASP A 248 -2.91 -9.55 -12.97
CA ASP A 248 -2.70 -9.38 -11.53
C ASP A 248 -1.21 -9.58 -11.15
N ILE A 249 -0.89 -9.31 -9.89
CA ILE A 249 0.49 -9.39 -9.36
C ILE A 249 1.06 -10.81 -9.45
N TYR A 250 0.32 -11.82 -8.99
CA TYR A 250 0.76 -13.21 -8.99
C TYR A 250 0.94 -13.72 -10.42
N GLY A 251 -0.08 -13.56 -11.27
CA GLY A 251 0.00 -13.99 -12.67
C GLY A 251 1.17 -13.32 -13.41
N MET A 252 1.43 -12.04 -13.14
CA MET A 252 2.57 -11.35 -13.73
C MET A 252 3.92 -11.77 -13.17
N MET A 253 3.99 -12.17 -11.90
CA MET A 253 5.22 -12.77 -11.35
C MET A 253 5.49 -14.14 -11.97
N VAL A 254 4.47 -14.98 -12.13
CA VAL A 254 4.58 -16.29 -12.80
C VAL A 254 5.09 -16.10 -14.23
N ALA A 255 4.45 -15.21 -15.01
CA ALA A 255 4.88 -14.91 -16.36
C ALA A 255 6.31 -14.38 -16.39
N ARG A 256 6.67 -13.44 -15.50
CA ARG A 256 8.02 -12.86 -15.49
C ARG A 256 9.11 -13.89 -15.17
N VAL A 257 8.88 -14.79 -14.22
CA VAL A 257 9.83 -15.86 -13.91
C VAL A 257 9.90 -16.86 -15.06
N SER A 258 8.78 -17.21 -15.68
CA SER A 258 8.73 -18.05 -16.88
C SER A 258 9.35 -17.40 -18.13
N ASP A 259 9.43 -16.07 -18.20
CA ASP A 259 10.15 -15.36 -19.26
C ASP A 259 11.66 -15.29 -18.98
N LEU A 260 12.04 -15.23 -17.70
CA LEU A 260 13.44 -15.20 -17.26
C LEU A 260 14.08 -16.60 -17.26
N THR A 261 13.27 -17.65 -17.24
CA THR A 261 13.68 -19.04 -17.12
C THR A 261 13.01 -19.85 -18.21
N ASP A 262 13.64 -20.84 -18.81
CA ASP A 262 12.96 -21.72 -19.78
C ASP A 262 11.91 -22.67 -19.12
N LYS A 263 11.48 -22.38 -17.89
CA LYS A 263 10.48 -23.17 -17.15
C LYS A 263 9.07 -22.82 -17.61
N PRO A 264 8.20 -23.82 -17.85
CA PRO A 264 6.79 -23.56 -18.11
C PRO A 264 6.10 -22.87 -16.92
N GLN A 265 5.16 -21.97 -17.19
CA GLN A 265 4.40 -21.25 -16.15
C GLN A 265 3.79 -22.17 -15.08
N LYS A 266 3.28 -23.35 -15.46
CA LYS A 266 2.73 -24.33 -14.50
C LYS A 266 3.74 -24.86 -13.48
N GLU A 267 5.03 -24.90 -13.82
CA GLU A 267 6.08 -25.28 -12.87
C GLU A 267 6.38 -24.11 -11.93
N VAL A 268 6.46 -22.90 -12.47
CA VAL A 268 6.64 -21.67 -11.69
C VAL A 268 5.49 -21.46 -10.70
N GLU A 269 4.24 -21.73 -11.10
CA GLU A 269 3.08 -21.68 -10.21
C GLU A 269 3.21 -22.62 -9.01
N LYS A 270 3.78 -23.82 -9.20
CA LYS A 270 4.02 -24.76 -8.10
C LYS A 270 5.06 -24.23 -7.12
N GLU A 271 6.14 -23.64 -7.63
CA GLU A 271 7.21 -23.03 -6.82
C GLU A 271 6.69 -21.84 -6.00
N LEU A 272 5.78 -21.04 -6.57
CA LEU A 272 5.25 -19.82 -5.95
C LEU A 272 3.99 -20.06 -5.10
N TYR A 273 3.43 -21.27 -5.10
CA TYR A 273 2.15 -21.58 -4.46
C TYR A 273 2.12 -21.16 -2.98
N ASP A 274 3.14 -21.55 -2.20
CA ASP A 274 3.20 -21.28 -0.75
C ASP A 274 3.41 -19.81 -0.39
N VAL A 275 3.78 -18.96 -1.36
CA VAL A 275 4.10 -17.55 -1.14
C VAL A 275 3.12 -16.59 -1.80
N ALA A 276 2.07 -17.09 -2.47
CA ALA A 276 1.11 -16.27 -3.20
C ALA A 276 0.51 -15.16 -2.32
N HIS A 277 0.12 -15.47 -1.08
CA HIS A 277 -0.42 -14.51 -0.12
C HIS A 277 0.54 -13.35 0.19
N THR A 278 1.86 -13.59 0.16
CA THR A 278 2.86 -12.55 0.43
C THR A 278 2.94 -11.49 -0.68
N MET A 279 2.52 -11.84 -1.90
CA MET A 279 2.56 -10.94 -3.05
C MET A 279 1.48 -9.86 -3.00
N TYR A 280 0.39 -10.13 -2.28
CA TYR A 280 -0.75 -9.22 -2.13
C TYR A 280 -0.72 -8.44 -0.81
N ALA A 281 0.34 -8.56 -0.01
CA ALA A 281 0.39 -8.03 1.37
C ALA A 281 0.04 -6.54 1.49
N PHE A 282 0.25 -5.76 0.44
CA PHE A 282 -0.02 -4.33 0.41
C PHE A 282 -1.25 -3.93 -0.40
N THR A 283 -1.90 -4.88 -1.08
CA THR A 283 -2.93 -4.58 -2.09
C THR A 283 -4.21 -5.41 -1.95
N ILE A 284 -4.22 -6.40 -1.04
CA ILE A 284 -5.34 -7.33 -0.84
C ILE A 284 -6.63 -6.62 -0.42
N GLY A 285 -6.54 -5.43 0.18
CA GLY A 285 -7.71 -4.67 0.65
C GLY A 285 -8.42 -3.85 -0.44
N SER A 286 -7.91 -3.82 -1.68
CA SER A 286 -8.48 -3.03 -2.77
C SER A 286 -9.42 -3.83 -3.66
N LEU A 287 -10.63 -3.31 -3.90
CA LEU A 287 -11.57 -3.93 -4.86
C LEU A 287 -11.02 -3.91 -6.28
N VAL A 288 -10.31 -2.85 -6.69
CA VAL A 288 -9.66 -2.78 -8.02
C VAL A 288 -8.71 -3.94 -8.27
N MET A 289 -8.08 -4.48 -7.22
CA MET A 289 -7.18 -5.63 -7.32
C MET A 289 -7.89 -6.96 -7.15
N GLU A 290 -8.91 -7.01 -6.30
CA GLU A 290 -9.74 -8.20 -6.10
C GLU A 290 -10.63 -8.52 -7.31
N ASP A 291 -11.13 -7.50 -8.00
CA ASP A 291 -12.10 -7.64 -9.09
C ASP A 291 -11.48 -8.02 -10.43
N LYS A 292 -10.16 -8.12 -10.49
CA LYS A 292 -9.44 -8.62 -11.66
C LYS A 292 -9.80 -10.08 -11.91
N GLU A 293 -9.97 -10.43 -13.19
CA GLU A 293 -10.43 -11.76 -13.58
C GLU A 293 -9.46 -12.87 -13.13
N THR A 294 -8.16 -12.57 -13.10
CA THR A 294 -7.11 -13.52 -12.71
C THR A 294 -6.74 -13.43 -11.23
N SER A 295 -7.35 -12.53 -10.46
CA SER A 295 -6.96 -12.26 -9.07
C SER A 295 -7.10 -13.47 -8.18
N LYS A 296 -6.03 -13.81 -7.45
CA LYS A 296 -6.06 -14.84 -6.40
C LYS A 296 -6.54 -14.30 -5.05
N ILE A 297 -6.79 -13.00 -4.92
CA ILE A 297 -7.25 -12.40 -3.65
C ILE A 297 -8.53 -13.07 -3.16
N ARG A 298 -9.47 -13.35 -4.07
CA ARG A 298 -10.74 -14.01 -3.73
C ARG A 298 -10.52 -15.37 -3.08
N ASP A 299 -9.53 -16.13 -3.52
CA ASP A 299 -9.21 -17.45 -2.98
C ASP A 299 -8.57 -17.38 -1.57
N LEU A 300 -8.05 -16.20 -1.18
CA LEU A 300 -7.34 -15.98 0.09
C LEU A 300 -8.23 -15.39 1.19
N ILE A 301 -9.28 -14.65 0.85
CA ILE A 301 -10.09 -13.90 1.83
C ILE A 301 -11.16 -14.79 2.47
N LYS A 302 -11.33 -14.67 3.80
CA LYS A 302 -12.23 -15.54 4.57
C LYS A 302 -13.69 -15.08 4.54
N GLU A 303 -13.91 -13.77 4.51
CA GLU A 303 -15.24 -13.16 4.46
C GLU A 303 -15.43 -12.35 3.17
N ARG A 304 -16.59 -12.51 2.53
CA ARG A 304 -17.00 -11.73 1.35
C ARG A 304 -18.33 -11.04 1.63
N SER A 305 -18.60 -9.91 0.98
CA SER A 305 -19.95 -9.35 0.98
C SER A 305 -20.92 -10.39 0.41
N ARG A 306 -22.01 -10.65 1.13
CA ARG A 306 -23.14 -11.41 0.58
C ARG A 306 -23.82 -10.64 -0.53
#